data_AF-A0A6A2Y6B7-F1
#
_entry.id   AF-A0A6A2Y6B7-F1
#
_cell.length_a   1.000
_cell.length_b   1.000
_cell.length_c   1.000
_cell.angle_alpha   90.00
_cell.angle_beta   90.00
_cell.angle_gamma   90.00
#
_symmetry.space_group_name_H-M   'P 1'
#
loop_
_entity.id
_entity.type
_entity.pdbx_description
1 polymer ?
#
loop_
_entity_poly.entity_id
_entity_poly.type
_entity_poly.pdbx_seq_one_letter_code
_entity_poly.pdbx_strand_id
1 'polypeptide(L)'
;MIEAGAITALVGALENEGVAEEAAGALAFIVRQPIGAEAVGKEEMAVAGLIAMMRCGTPRGKENAVAALLEFCRTGGAATTKRVLKAPALAGLLQALLFTGTKRARRKAASLARVFQRCEYASLHFGGLSVRYAFAGNSSMNNSSLPGHVLVPLSISVL
;
A
#
# COMPACT_ATOMS: atom_id res chain seq x y z
N MET A 1 12.11 -21.44 8.12
CA MET A 1 13.37 -20.67 8.16
C MET A 1 13.49 -19.95 6.82
N ILE A 2 13.82 -18.65 6.80
CA ILE A 2 14.11 -17.94 5.53
C ILE A 2 15.63 -17.79 5.49
N GLU A 3 16.27 -18.39 4.48
CA GLU A 3 17.71 -18.28 4.31
C GLU A 3 18.05 -16.91 3.71
N ALA A 4 19.00 -16.19 4.31
CA ALA A 4 19.38 -14.85 3.87
C ALA A 4 19.79 -14.84 2.38
N GLY A 5 20.57 -15.86 1.95
CA GLY A 5 20.99 -16.00 0.56
C GLY A 5 19.85 -16.18 -0.44
N ALA A 6 18.71 -16.76 -0.02
CA ALA A 6 17.55 -16.90 -0.88
C ALA A 6 16.89 -15.54 -1.17
N ILE A 7 16.88 -14.63 -0.19
CA ILE A 7 16.32 -13.28 -0.39
C ILE A 7 17.23 -12.47 -1.30
N THR A 8 18.54 -12.49 -1.06
CA THR A 8 19.52 -11.80 -1.93
C THR A 8 19.38 -12.28 -3.38
N ALA A 9 19.23 -13.60 -3.58
CA ALA A 9 19.00 -14.16 -4.91
C ALA A 9 17.68 -13.68 -5.55
N LEU A 10 16.58 -13.62 -4.77
CA LEU A 10 15.30 -13.09 -5.26
C LEU A 10 15.38 -11.60 -5.60
N VAL A 11 16.11 -10.81 -4.83
CA VAL A 11 16.31 -9.38 -5.11
C VAL A 11 17.14 -9.20 -6.39
N GLY A 12 18.21 -9.95 -6.57
CA GLY A 12 18.99 -9.94 -7.82
C GLY A 12 18.18 -10.42 -9.04
N ALA A 13 17.27 -11.39 -8.84
CA ALA A 13 16.40 -11.89 -9.90
C ALA A 13 15.39 -10.85 -10.41
N LEU A 14 15.14 -9.74 -9.69
CA LEU A 14 14.31 -8.63 -10.19
C LEU A 14 14.91 -7.92 -11.40
N GLU A 15 16.23 -8.03 -11.62
CA GLU A 15 16.91 -7.45 -12.78
C GLU A 15 16.85 -8.36 -14.02
N ASN A 16 16.45 -9.62 -13.85
CA ASN A 16 16.38 -10.58 -14.94
C ASN A 16 14.93 -10.70 -15.44
N GLU A 17 14.66 -10.11 -16.61
CA GLU A 17 13.31 -10.05 -17.20
C GLU A 17 12.61 -11.42 -17.31
N GLY A 18 13.36 -12.51 -17.48
CA GLY A 18 12.80 -13.85 -17.60
C GLY A 18 12.24 -14.45 -16.30
N VAL A 19 12.60 -13.90 -15.13
CA VAL A 19 12.19 -14.41 -13.81
C VAL A 19 11.75 -13.30 -12.84
N ALA A 20 11.84 -12.03 -13.24
CA ALA A 20 11.56 -10.90 -12.37
C ALA A 20 10.10 -10.86 -11.88
N GLU A 21 9.15 -11.35 -12.69
CA GLU A 21 7.73 -11.42 -12.28
C GLU A 21 7.52 -12.41 -11.13
N GLU A 22 8.09 -13.61 -11.24
CA GLU A 22 8.08 -14.66 -10.22
C GLU A 22 8.82 -14.21 -8.96
N ALA A 23 9.97 -13.57 -9.13
CA ALA A 23 10.75 -13.02 -8.02
C ALA A 23 9.96 -11.95 -7.26
N ALA A 24 9.32 -11.01 -7.96
CA ALA A 24 8.46 -10.01 -7.34
C ALA A 24 7.26 -10.65 -6.63
N GLY A 25 6.69 -11.73 -7.21
CA GLY A 25 5.60 -12.50 -6.60
C GLY A 25 6.03 -13.20 -5.31
N ALA A 26 7.20 -13.84 -5.31
CA ALA A 26 7.78 -14.49 -4.14
C ALA A 26 8.09 -13.48 -3.03
N LEU A 27 8.72 -12.35 -3.38
CA LEU A 27 8.95 -11.25 -2.44
C LEU A 27 7.64 -10.74 -1.84
N ALA A 28 6.60 -10.54 -2.66
CA ALA A 28 5.28 -10.12 -2.17
C ALA A 28 4.66 -11.11 -1.17
N PHE A 29 4.95 -12.40 -1.30
CA PHE A 29 4.52 -13.41 -0.33
C PHE A 29 5.36 -13.38 0.95
N ILE A 30 6.69 -13.30 0.81
CA ILE A 30 7.65 -13.30 1.94
C ILE A 30 7.42 -12.12 2.88
N VAL A 31 7.21 -10.90 2.34
CA VAL A 31 7.04 -9.69 3.17
C VAL A 31 5.72 -9.63 3.94
N ARG A 32 4.80 -10.57 3.73
CA ARG A 32 3.59 -10.71 4.55
C ARG A 32 3.90 -11.28 5.94
N GLN A 33 5.05 -11.94 6.09
CA GLN A 33 5.53 -12.44 7.36
C GLN A 33 6.50 -11.43 7.99
N PRO A 34 6.39 -11.10 9.28
CA PRO A 34 7.30 -10.16 9.96
C PRO A 34 8.78 -10.49 9.77
N ILE A 35 9.14 -11.77 9.92
CA ILE A 35 10.50 -12.26 9.72
C ILE A 35 10.96 -12.05 8.27
N GLY A 36 10.07 -12.27 7.30
CA GLY A 36 10.37 -12.06 5.89
C GLY A 36 10.49 -10.58 5.52
N ALA A 37 9.63 -9.73 6.09
CA ALA A 37 9.72 -8.29 5.92
C ALA A 37 11.02 -7.72 6.53
N GLU A 38 11.43 -8.20 7.70
CA GLU A 38 12.71 -7.79 8.30
C GLU A 38 13.88 -8.21 7.42
N ALA A 39 13.87 -9.45 6.92
CA ALA A 39 14.96 -9.98 6.13
C ALA A 39 15.07 -9.31 4.75
N VAL A 40 13.95 -9.08 4.05
CA VAL A 40 13.91 -8.25 2.83
C VAL A 40 14.26 -6.78 3.16
N GLY A 41 13.95 -6.31 4.37
CA GLY A 41 14.32 -4.98 4.87
C GLY A 41 15.82 -4.73 4.91
N LYS A 42 16.61 -5.77 5.15
CA LYS A 42 18.08 -5.72 5.18
C LYS A 42 18.70 -5.60 3.79
N GLU A 43 17.98 -6.02 2.75
CA GLU A 43 18.42 -5.92 1.36
C GLU A 43 18.20 -4.49 0.83
N GLU A 44 19.27 -3.73 0.62
CA GLU A 44 19.20 -2.33 0.18
C GLU A 44 18.50 -2.18 -1.18
N MET A 45 18.81 -3.10 -2.10
CA MET A 45 18.30 -3.10 -3.47
C MET A 45 16.85 -3.58 -3.59
N ALA A 46 16.25 -4.16 -2.55
CA ALA A 46 14.89 -4.71 -2.64
C ALA A 46 13.85 -3.68 -3.05
N VAL A 47 13.84 -2.50 -2.41
CA VAL A 47 12.91 -1.43 -2.76
C VAL A 47 13.20 -0.88 -4.17
N ALA A 48 14.47 -0.69 -4.52
CA ALA A 48 14.86 -0.17 -5.83
C ALA A 48 14.44 -1.11 -6.97
N GLY A 49 14.69 -2.42 -6.82
CA GLY A 49 14.27 -3.43 -7.79
C GLY A 49 12.75 -3.50 -7.96
N LEU A 50 11.99 -3.42 -6.86
CA LEU A 50 10.53 -3.38 -6.94
C LEU A 50 10.02 -2.10 -7.63
N ILE A 51 10.65 -0.95 -7.41
CA ILE A 51 10.33 0.30 -8.11
C ILE A 51 10.64 0.20 -9.61
N ALA A 52 11.78 -0.40 -9.97
CA ALA A 52 12.13 -0.66 -11.36
C ALA A 52 11.09 -1.57 -12.04
N MET A 53 10.63 -2.61 -11.34
CA MET A 53 9.57 -3.49 -11.82
C MET A 53 8.23 -2.78 -12.00
N MET A 54 7.88 -1.82 -11.13
CA MET A 54 6.69 -0.97 -11.35
C MET A 54 6.79 -0.14 -12.64
N ARG A 55 8.00 0.29 -13.01
CA ARG A 55 8.25 1.12 -14.20
C ARG A 55 8.20 0.29 -15.48
N CYS A 56 9.00 -0.78 -15.55
CA CYS A 56 9.27 -1.49 -16.80
C CYS A 56 8.70 -2.92 -16.88
N GLY A 57 8.18 -3.47 -15.77
CA GLY A 57 7.72 -4.85 -15.73
C GLY A 57 6.45 -5.14 -16.54
N THR A 58 6.13 -6.43 -16.71
CA THR A 58 4.86 -6.89 -17.27
C THR A 58 3.66 -6.39 -16.44
N PRO A 59 2.42 -6.40 -16.96
CA PRO A 59 1.25 -6.00 -16.17
C PRO A 59 1.11 -6.76 -14.83
N ARG A 60 1.51 -8.04 -14.81
CA ARG A 60 1.49 -8.88 -13.61
C ARG A 60 2.71 -8.64 -12.72
N GLY A 61 3.90 -8.42 -13.29
CA GLY A 61 5.08 -7.96 -12.57
C GLY A 61 4.84 -6.63 -11.83
N LYS A 62 4.19 -5.65 -12.47
CA LYS A 62 3.80 -4.39 -11.82
C LYS A 62 2.81 -4.60 -10.68
N GLU A 63 1.84 -5.49 -10.85
CA GLU A 63 0.88 -5.85 -9.80
C GLU A 63 1.58 -6.49 -8.59
N ASN A 64 2.50 -7.43 -8.83
CA ASN A 64 3.30 -8.09 -7.80
C ASN A 64 4.21 -7.09 -7.09
N ALA A 65 4.86 -6.19 -7.83
CA ALA A 65 5.73 -5.18 -7.26
C ALA A 65 4.98 -4.22 -6.32
N VAL A 66 3.82 -3.70 -6.74
CA VAL A 66 2.98 -2.86 -5.86
C VAL A 66 2.45 -3.66 -4.67
N ALA A 67 2.13 -4.94 -4.86
CA ALA A 67 1.73 -5.81 -3.77
C ALA A 67 2.85 -5.93 -2.72
N ALA A 68 4.07 -6.22 -3.16
CA ALA A 68 5.23 -6.34 -2.28
C ALA A 68 5.44 -5.05 -1.48
N LEU A 69 5.51 -3.89 -2.15
CA LEU A 69 5.72 -2.61 -1.47
C LEU A 69 4.60 -2.28 -0.46
N LEU A 70 3.34 -2.58 -0.79
CA LEU A 70 2.23 -2.37 0.13
C LEU A 70 2.33 -3.25 1.39
N GLU A 71 2.61 -4.53 1.22
CA GLU A 71 2.79 -5.45 2.35
C GLU A 71 4.04 -5.08 3.16
N PHE A 72 5.08 -4.59 2.50
CA PHE A 72 6.29 -4.12 3.16
C PHE A 72 6.03 -2.92 4.08
N CYS A 73 5.19 -1.97 3.66
CA CYS A 73 4.75 -0.88 4.52
C CYS A 73 3.86 -1.34 5.69
N ARG A 74 3.09 -2.41 5.51
CA ARG A 74 2.21 -2.95 6.56
C ARG A 74 2.98 -3.71 7.63
N THR A 75 3.94 -4.52 7.21
CA THR A 75 4.64 -5.47 8.06
C THR A 75 5.98 -4.95 8.55
N GLY A 76 6.70 -4.16 7.74
CA GLY A 76 8.06 -3.70 8.01
C GLY A 76 8.18 -2.47 8.92
N GLY A 77 7.05 -1.94 9.43
CA GLY A 77 7.03 -0.80 10.35
C GLY A 77 7.38 0.55 9.71
N ALA A 78 7.56 1.57 10.57
CA ALA A 78 7.68 2.96 10.15
C ALA A 78 8.98 3.25 9.35
N ALA A 79 10.11 2.65 9.73
CA ALA A 79 11.39 2.85 9.05
C ALA A 79 11.33 2.35 7.59
N THR A 80 10.85 1.13 7.40
CA THR A 80 10.66 0.51 6.07
C THR A 80 9.66 1.30 5.24
N THR A 81 8.53 1.70 5.85
CA THR A 81 7.53 2.54 5.18
C THR A 81 8.18 3.83 4.69
N LYS A 82 8.90 4.56 5.55
CA LYS A 82 9.59 5.80 5.17
C LYS A 82 10.57 5.60 4.01
N ARG A 83 11.30 4.49 3.99
CA ARG A 83 12.21 4.14 2.89
C ARG A 83 11.46 3.93 1.57
N VAL A 84 10.34 3.19 1.59
CA VAL A 84 9.50 3.02 0.40
C VAL A 84 8.94 4.36 -0.08
N LEU A 85 8.40 5.19 0.82
CA LEU A 85 7.79 6.46 0.44
C LEU A 85 8.80 7.49 -0.08
N LYS A 86 10.05 7.43 0.40
CA LYS A 86 11.15 8.26 -0.11
C LYS A 86 11.73 7.76 -1.44
N ALA A 87 11.30 6.61 -1.94
CA ALA A 87 11.81 6.08 -3.19
C ALA A 87 11.45 7.03 -4.35
N PRO A 88 12.43 7.43 -5.18
CA PRO A 88 12.19 8.33 -6.29
C PRO A 88 11.19 7.71 -7.27
N ALA A 89 10.41 8.56 -7.92
CA ALA A 89 9.38 8.19 -8.89
C ALA A 89 8.19 7.37 -8.36
N LEU A 90 8.16 6.93 -7.09
CA LEU A 90 7.04 6.13 -6.56
C LEU A 90 5.69 6.83 -6.75
N ALA A 91 5.59 8.13 -6.44
CA ALA A 91 4.35 8.90 -6.59
C ALA A 91 3.85 8.91 -8.04
N GLY A 92 4.74 9.18 -9.01
CA GLY A 92 4.40 9.17 -10.44
C GLY A 92 4.01 7.78 -10.96
N LEU A 93 4.68 6.73 -10.48
CA LEU A 93 4.36 5.35 -10.84
C LEU A 93 3.03 4.89 -10.25
N LEU A 94 2.70 5.30 -9.02
CA LEU A 94 1.39 5.05 -8.43
C LEU A 94 0.29 5.72 -9.23
N GLN A 95 0.48 6.99 -9.62
CA GLN A 95 -0.45 7.71 -10.48
C GLN A 95 -0.62 6.99 -11.82
N ALA A 96 0.48 6.63 -12.49
CA ALA A 96 0.42 5.89 -13.75
C ALA A 96 -0.37 4.58 -13.61
N LEU A 97 -0.10 3.80 -12.57
CA LEU A 97 -0.82 2.54 -12.32
C LEU A 97 -2.29 2.73 -12.00
N LEU A 98 -2.69 3.84 -11.35
CA LEU A 98 -4.08 4.17 -11.11
C LEU A 98 -4.85 4.43 -12.42
N PHE A 99 -4.19 4.95 -13.45
CA PHE A 99 -4.82 5.20 -14.76
C PHE A 99 -4.72 3.99 -15.71
N THR A 100 -3.56 3.35 -15.80
CA THR A 100 -3.26 2.36 -16.86
C THR A 100 -3.14 0.92 -16.35
N GLY A 101 -3.04 0.72 -15.03
CA GLY A 101 -2.84 -0.62 -14.44
C GLY A 101 -4.06 -1.52 -14.50
N THR A 102 -3.88 -2.82 -14.25
CA THR A 102 -4.98 -3.79 -14.13
C THR A 102 -5.94 -3.43 -12.99
N LYS A 103 -7.17 -3.98 -12.96
CA LYS A 103 -8.11 -3.78 -11.84
C LYS A 103 -7.47 -4.10 -10.48
N ARG A 104 -6.63 -5.14 -10.42
CA ARG A 104 -5.95 -5.55 -9.18
C ARG A 104 -4.79 -4.62 -8.85
N ALA A 105 -3.96 -4.24 -9.84
CA ALA A 105 -2.89 -3.27 -9.65
C ALA A 105 -3.42 -1.91 -9.15
N ARG A 106 -4.52 -1.40 -9.74
CA ARG A 106 -5.17 -0.15 -9.30
C ARG A 106 -5.61 -0.18 -7.84
N ARG A 107 -6.25 -1.28 -7.40
CA ARG A 107 -6.70 -1.43 -6.00
C ARG A 107 -5.53 -1.42 -5.01
N LYS A 108 -4.42 -2.07 -5.37
CA LYS A 108 -3.20 -2.10 -4.55
C LYS A 108 -2.51 -0.73 -4.56
N ALA A 109 -2.39 -0.09 -5.71
CA ALA A 109 -1.82 1.26 -5.86
C ALA A 109 -2.62 2.30 -5.03
N ALA A 110 -3.95 2.26 -5.09
CA ALA A 110 -4.81 3.12 -4.27
C ALA A 110 -4.61 2.88 -2.77
N SER A 111 -4.34 1.64 -2.36
CA SER A 111 -4.05 1.30 -0.97
C SER A 111 -2.68 1.81 -0.53
N LEU A 112 -1.66 1.70 -1.37
CA LEU A 112 -0.33 2.22 -1.10
C LEU A 112 -0.31 3.76 -1.10
N ALA A 113 -1.05 4.41 -2.01
CA ALA A 113 -1.22 5.87 -2.02
C ALA A 113 -1.87 6.39 -0.73
N ARG A 114 -2.81 5.65 -0.14
CA ARG A 114 -3.38 6.00 1.18
C ARG A 114 -2.35 5.89 2.31
N VAL A 115 -1.40 4.96 2.24
CA VAL A 115 -0.28 4.89 3.19
C VAL A 115 0.63 6.10 3.01
N PHE A 116 0.96 6.44 1.76
CA PHE A 116 1.76 7.63 1.43
C PHE A 116 1.15 8.90 2.01
N GLN A 117 -0.15 9.13 1.76
CA GLN A 117 -0.87 10.28 2.28
C GLN A 117 -0.86 10.33 3.81
N ARG A 118 -1.13 9.22 4.51
CA ARG A 118 -1.10 9.21 5.99
C ARG A 118 0.27 9.58 6.55
N CYS A 119 1.35 9.13 5.92
CA CYS A 119 2.70 9.49 6.34
C CYS A 119 3.03 10.96 6.04
N GLU A 120 2.61 11.49 4.89
CA GLU A 120 2.73 12.92 4.58
C GLU A 120 1.98 13.77 5.61
N TYR A 121 0.73 13.42 5.93
CA TYR A 121 -0.07 14.12 6.96
C TYR A 121 0.52 13.96 8.36
N ALA A 122 1.11 12.81 8.71
CA ALA A 122 1.81 12.64 9.98
C ALA A 122 3.06 13.53 10.06
N SER A 123 3.74 13.74 8.93
CA SER A 123 4.88 14.66 8.81
C SER A 123 4.45 16.11 8.99
N LEU A 124 3.29 16.49 8.43
CA LEU A 124 2.70 17.83 8.56
C LEU A 124 2.08 18.08 9.94
N HIS A 125 1.58 17.06 10.64
CA HIS A 125 1.05 17.24 11.99
C HIS A 125 2.14 17.46 13.05
N PHE A 126 3.39 17.04 12.82
CA PHE A 126 4.53 17.39 13.67
C PHE A 126 5.05 18.82 13.40
N GLY A 127 4.73 19.40 12.23
CA GLY A 127 5.01 20.79 11.86
C GLY A 127 3.72 21.56 11.60
N GLY A 128 3.02 21.94 12.68
CA GLY A 128 1.64 22.46 12.69
C GLY A 128 1.17 23.24 11.45
N LEU A 129 0.11 22.74 10.80
CA LEU A 129 -1.16 23.43 10.58
C LEU A 129 -2.18 22.45 9.98
N SER A 130 -3.37 22.42 10.56
CA SER A 130 -4.49 21.60 10.10
C SER A 130 -5.05 22.10 8.78
N VAL A 131 -4.92 21.31 7.71
CA VAL A 131 -5.84 21.41 6.56
C VAL A 131 -6.45 20.04 6.33
N ARG A 132 -7.72 19.93 6.74
CA ARG A 132 -8.55 18.74 6.58
C ARG A 132 -8.99 18.66 5.12
N TYR A 133 -8.54 17.64 4.40
CA TYR A 133 -9.24 17.19 3.20
C TYR A 133 -10.12 16.00 3.60
N ALA A 134 -11.41 16.29 3.80
CA ALA A 134 -12.43 15.28 4.04
C ALA A 134 -12.65 14.48 2.76
N PHE A 135 -12.09 13.27 2.68
CA PHE A 135 -12.53 12.30 1.67
C PHE A 135 -13.70 11.51 2.24
N ALA A 136 -14.89 11.80 1.72
CA ALA A 136 -16.14 11.12 2.05
C ALA A 136 -15.98 9.60 1.81
N GLY A 137 -16.04 8.83 2.90
CA GLY A 137 -16.09 7.38 2.84
C GLY A 137 -17.52 6.92 2.59
N ASN A 138 -17.80 6.42 1.39
CA ASN A 138 -18.99 5.58 1.17
C ASN A 138 -18.79 4.25 1.92
N SER A 139 -19.40 4.13 3.09
CA SER A 139 -19.64 2.84 3.73
C SER A 139 -21.00 2.30 3.25
N SER A 140 -20.94 1.34 2.33
CA SER A 140 -22.02 0.37 2.17
C SER A 140 -21.84 -0.69 3.26
N MET A 141 -22.74 -0.75 4.23
CA MET A 141 -23.02 -1.95 5.03
C MET A 141 -24.47 -1.93 5.50
N ASN A 142 -25.08 -3.09 5.32
CA ASN A 142 -26.49 -3.41 5.33
C ASN A 142 -26.99 -3.72 6.76
N ASN A 143 -28.29 -3.46 6.99
CA ASN A 143 -29.21 -3.93 8.02
C ASN A 143 -28.68 -4.63 9.28
N SER A 144 -29.14 -4.18 10.45
CA SER A 144 -30.21 -4.86 11.21
C SER A 144 -30.41 -4.26 12.62
N SER A 145 -31.68 -4.28 13.06
CA SER A 145 -32.10 -4.36 14.48
C SER A 145 -32.20 -3.07 15.31
N LEU A 146 -33.45 -2.62 15.50
CA LEU A 146 -33.99 -1.89 16.66
C LEU A 146 -33.59 -2.60 17.99
N PRO A 147 -33.50 -1.91 19.16
CA PRO A 147 -34.66 -1.21 19.76
C PRO A 147 -34.39 0.06 20.58
N GLY A 148 -35.47 0.83 20.76
CA GLY A 148 -35.78 1.59 21.99
C GLY A 148 -34.96 2.85 22.28
N HIS A 149 -35.57 4.02 22.14
CA HIS A 149 -36.05 4.79 23.30
C HIS A 149 -36.74 6.09 22.85
N VAL A 150 -38.03 6.11 23.16
CA VAL A 150 -38.98 7.21 23.36
C VAL A 150 -38.43 8.64 23.28
N LEU A 151 -38.95 9.42 22.33
CA LEU A 151 -39.18 10.86 22.54
C LEU A 151 -40.53 11.27 21.96
N VAL A 152 -41.29 11.96 22.78
CA VAL A 152 -42.71 12.32 22.70
C VAL A 152 -42.98 13.32 21.56
N PRO A 153 -44.14 13.25 20.87
CA PRO A 153 -44.46 14.15 19.77
C PRO A 153 -44.82 15.56 20.25
N LEU A 154 -44.25 16.60 19.62
CA LEU A 154 -44.79 17.95 19.67
C LEU A 154 -45.80 18.13 18.53
N SER A 155 -47.03 18.42 18.93
CA SER A 155 -48.19 18.68 18.08
C SER A 155 -47.95 19.88 17.15
N ILE A 156 -48.28 19.70 15.87
CA ILE A 156 -48.46 20.78 14.90
C ILE A 156 -49.92 21.25 15.03
N SER A 157 -50.12 22.53 15.34
CA SER A 157 -51.39 23.21 15.14
C SER A 157 -51.29 24.06 13.88
N VAL A 158 -52.14 23.71 12.91
CA VAL A 158 -52.44 24.46 11.69
C VAL A 158 -53.32 25.65 12.06
N LEU A 159 -52.98 26.84 11.53
CA LEU A 159 -53.92 27.81 10.96
C LEU A 159 -53.18 28.61 9.89
#